data_AF-A0A497FXM8-F1
#
_entry.id   AF-A0A497FXM8-F1
#
_cell.length_a   1.000
_cell.length_b   1.000
_cell.length_c   1.000
_cell.angle_alpha   90.00
_cell.angle_beta   90.00
_cell.angle_gamma   90.00
#
_symmetry.space_group_name_H-M   'P 1'
#
loop_
_entity.id
_entity.type
_entity.pdbx_description
1 polymer ?
#
loop_
_entity_poly.entity_id
_entity_poly.type
_entity_poly.pdbx_seq_one_letter_code
_entity_poly.pdbx_strand_id
1 'polypeptide(L)'
;MKKIIHVYCPACKSRVPVEVDENILLSAKNSPLGMTGVVDIHRDHALIIYIDAHGHERGSRVYSLITPLETGKTFTIPLKYMTSLNNIKAFKLVLKDRDLVIEGYKEQIHVMIKGVLNKVELEMAFSKLSNNIYEWFNIMLKSIDETKDKIKIETLYKALQFLDYFLNYPPSESYKDFLALILSSMSVTYKVDDRAVKYYALIRNIIEKMYPHSSIDEIIKMQGKPLYEIMRYKDSLSVRELIEYLLALEKREVIKFEEIT
;
A
#
# COMPACT_ATOMS: atom_id res chain seq x y z
N MET A 1 12.99 -19.20 -16.19
CA MET A 1 12.41 -19.02 -17.54
C MET A 1 11.42 -17.87 -17.47
N LYS A 2 11.53 -16.84 -18.32
CA LYS A 2 10.62 -15.68 -18.33
C LYS A 2 9.66 -15.81 -19.51
N LYS A 3 8.35 -15.83 -19.24
CA LYS A 3 7.30 -15.90 -20.27
C LYS A 3 6.46 -14.63 -20.20
N ILE A 4 6.28 -13.94 -21.33
CA ILE A 4 5.38 -12.79 -21.41
C ILE A 4 4.06 -13.26 -22.00
N ILE A 5 2.97 -13.05 -21.27
CA ILE A 5 1.60 -13.24 -21.77
C ILE A 5 0.93 -11.88 -21.96
N HIS A 6 -0.08 -11.82 -22.81
CA HIS A 6 -0.84 -10.61 -23.07
C HIS A 6 -2.29 -10.81 -22.65
N VAL A 7 -2.70 -10.10 -21.60
CA VAL A 7 -4.01 -10.26 -20.97
C VAL A 7 -4.87 -9.06 -21.28
N TYR A 8 -6.15 -9.28 -21.60
CA TYR A 8 -7.08 -8.19 -21.84
C TYR A 8 -7.59 -7.59 -20.53
N CYS A 9 -7.45 -6.27 -20.39
CA CYS A 9 -8.09 -5.51 -19.31
C CYS A 9 -9.45 -4.98 -19.81
N PRO A 10 -10.58 -5.45 -19.25
CA PRO A 10 -11.91 -5.00 -19.70
C PRO A 10 -12.20 -3.53 -19.36
N ALA A 11 -11.60 -2.97 -18.30
CA ALA A 11 -11.78 -1.57 -17.93
C ALA A 11 -10.98 -0.61 -18.83
N CYS A 12 -9.70 -0.93 -19.09
CA CYS A 12 -8.86 -0.14 -20.01
C CYS A 12 -9.15 -0.39 -21.50
N LYS A 13 -9.89 -1.46 -21.83
CA LYS A 13 -10.13 -1.94 -23.20
C LYS A 13 -8.84 -2.18 -23.99
N SER A 14 -7.77 -2.59 -23.32
CA SER A 14 -6.45 -2.80 -23.90
C SER A 14 -5.82 -4.11 -23.42
N ARG A 15 -4.83 -4.61 -24.17
CA ARG A 15 -4.01 -5.75 -23.73
C ARG A 15 -2.79 -5.25 -22.97
N VAL A 16 -2.53 -5.86 -21.82
CA VAL A 16 -1.37 -5.55 -20.99
C VAL A 16 -0.37 -6.72 -21.00
N PRO A 17 0.93 -6.45 -21.12
CA PRO A 17 1.95 -7.48 -21.00
C PRO A 17 2.15 -7.84 -19.52
N VAL A 18 2.13 -9.14 -19.24
CA VAL A 18 2.34 -9.69 -17.90
C VAL A 18 3.52 -10.64 -17.97
N GLU A 19 4.57 -10.33 -17.21
CA GLU A 19 5.73 -11.21 -17.06
C GLU A 19 5.40 -12.30 -16.03
N VAL A 20 5.44 -13.55 -16.47
CA VAL A 20 5.32 -14.74 -15.63
C VAL A 20 6.72 -15.28 -15.42
N ASP A 21 7.21 -15.17 -14.18
CA ASP A 21 8.51 -15.64 -13.74
C ASP A 21 8.41 -16.90 -12.88
N GLU A 22 9.56 -17.42 -12.44
CA GLU A 22 9.63 -18.62 -11.61
C GLU A 22 8.98 -18.44 -10.24
N ASN A 23 9.00 -17.23 -9.67
CA ASN A 23 8.37 -16.95 -8.39
C ASN A 23 6.85 -17.07 -8.50
N ILE A 24 6.25 -16.50 -9.54
CA ILE A 24 4.81 -16.61 -9.82
C ILE A 24 4.41 -18.09 -9.99
N LEU A 25 5.21 -18.89 -10.70
CA LEU A 25 4.94 -20.32 -10.86
C LEU A 25 5.05 -21.07 -9.52
N LEU A 26 6.01 -20.70 -8.67
CA LEU A 26 6.18 -21.28 -7.35
C LEU A 26 4.99 -20.93 -6.45
N SER A 27 4.55 -19.67 -6.46
CA SER A 27 3.36 -19.19 -5.76
C SER A 27 2.11 -19.96 -6.18
N ALA A 28 1.91 -20.17 -7.49
CA ALA A 28 0.80 -20.95 -8.00
C ALA A 28 0.84 -22.42 -7.56
N LYS A 29 2.04 -23.05 -7.54
CA LYS A 29 2.22 -24.42 -7.06
C LYS A 29 1.94 -24.57 -5.57
N ASN A 30 2.31 -23.58 -4.77
CA ASN A 30 2.14 -23.59 -3.32
C ASN A 30 0.73 -23.15 -2.88
N SER A 31 -0.06 -22.60 -3.80
CA SER A 31 -1.45 -22.24 -3.55
C SER A 31 -2.35 -23.47 -3.53
N PRO A 32 -3.33 -23.59 -2.60
CA PRO A 32 -4.27 -24.71 -2.54
C PRO A 32 -5.05 -24.93 -3.84
N LEU A 33 -5.28 -23.87 -4.62
CA LEU A 33 -6.01 -23.92 -5.89
C LEU A 33 -5.12 -24.25 -7.10
N GLY A 34 -3.81 -24.41 -6.90
CA GLY A 34 -2.85 -24.59 -8.00
C GLY A 34 -2.69 -23.35 -8.89
N MET A 35 -3.10 -22.17 -8.40
CA MET A 35 -3.11 -20.90 -9.12
C MET A 35 -2.78 -19.72 -8.18
N THR A 36 -2.18 -18.66 -8.73
CA THR A 36 -1.95 -17.37 -8.06
C THR A 36 -2.57 -16.22 -8.86
N GLY A 37 -2.99 -15.16 -8.18
CA GLY A 37 -3.41 -13.91 -8.82
C GLY A 37 -2.23 -12.96 -8.99
N VAL A 38 -1.85 -12.66 -10.23
CA VAL A 38 -0.83 -11.65 -10.54
C VAL A 38 -1.50 -10.29 -10.70
N VAL A 39 -1.01 -9.27 -9.99
CA VAL A 39 -1.71 -7.98 -9.87
C VAL A 39 -1.07 -6.90 -10.73
N ASP A 40 -1.85 -6.29 -11.61
CA ASP A 40 -1.44 -5.14 -12.40
C ASP A 40 -2.26 -3.91 -11.97
N ILE A 41 -1.61 -2.96 -11.28
CA ILE A 41 -2.21 -1.74 -10.74
C ILE A 41 -2.31 -0.70 -11.85
N HIS A 42 -3.54 -0.34 -12.23
CA HIS A 42 -3.85 0.71 -13.21
C HIS A 42 -4.22 2.02 -12.47
N ARG A 43 -4.68 3.04 -13.19
CA ARG A 43 -4.92 4.38 -12.61
C ARG A 43 -6.06 4.40 -11.58
N ASP A 44 -7.10 3.63 -11.82
CA ASP A 44 -8.39 3.65 -11.10
C ASP A 44 -8.92 2.24 -10.79
N HIS A 45 -8.14 1.19 -11.05
CA HIS A 45 -8.49 -0.20 -10.75
C HIS A 45 -7.25 -1.09 -10.67
N ALA A 46 -7.40 -2.26 -10.06
CA ALA A 46 -6.46 -3.37 -10.16
C ALA A 46 -6.98 -4.42 -11.14
N LEU A 47 -6.15 -4.81 -12.10
CA LEU A 47 -6.36 -6.00 -12.91
C LEU A 47 -5.67 -7.18 -12.24
N ILE A 48 -6.43 -8.20 -11.86
CA ILE A 48 -5.90 -9.44 -11.31
C ILE A 48 -5.99 -10.52 -12.38
N ILE A 49 -4.83 -11.10 -12.70
CA ILE A 49 -4.66 -12.14 -13.71
C ILE A 49 -4.40 -13.47 -12.99
N TYR A 50 -5.26 -14.46 -13.18
CA TYR A 50 -5.08 -15.78 -12.57
C TYR A 50 -4.16 -16.65 -13.42
N ILE A 51 -3.03 -17.05 -12.85
CA ILE A 51 -2.00 -17.87 -13.48
C ILE A 51 -1.89 -19.22 -12.77
N ASP A 52 -1.89 -20.31 -13.53
CA ASP A 52 -1.70 -21.66 -12.99
C ASP A 52 -0.22 -22.04 -12.81
N ALA A 53 0.01 -23.17 -12.15
CA ALA A 53 1.34 -23.74 -11.89
C ALA A 53 2.18 -24.04 -13.16
N HIS A 54 1.58 -24.03 -14.34
CA HIS A 54 2.23 -24.25 -15.64
C HIS A 54 2.45 -22.95 -16.41
N GLY A 55 2.04 -21.80 -15.86
CA GLY A 55 2.20 -20.49 -16.49
C GLY A 55 1.16 -20.18 -17.56
N HIS A 56 -0.04 -20.76 -17.47
CA HIS A 56 -1.17 -20.43 -18.32
C HIS A 56 -2.12 -19.44 -17.62
N GLU A 57 -2.66 -18.51 -18.40
CA GLU A 57 -3.77 -17.67 -17.97
C GLU A 57 -5.04 -18.53 -17.84
N ARG A 58 -5.71 -18.43 -16.69
CA ARG A 58 -7.01 -19.07 -16.43
C ARG A 58 -8.18 -18.08 -16.45
N GLY A 59 -7.86 -16.78 -16.41
CA GLY A 59 -8.80 -15.67 -16.57
C GLY A 59 -8.29 -14.41 -15.87
N SER A 60 -9.02 -13.31 -16.03
CA SER A 60 -8.73 -12.04 -15.36
C SER A 60 -9.98 -11.42 -14.75
N ARG A 61 -9.81 -10.63 -13.69
CA ARG A 61 -10.86 -9.82 -13.05
C ARG A 61 -10.36 -8.42 -12.78
N VAL A 62 -11.25 -7.45 -12.89
CA VAL A 62 -10.97 -6.06 -12.53
C VAL A 62 -11.65 -5.75 -11.20
N TYR A 63 -10.88 -5.20 -10.26
CA TYR A 63 -11.38 -4.69 -9.00
C TYR A 63 -11.26 -3.18 -9.02
N SER A 64 -12.35 -2.48 -8.70
CA SER A 64 -12.23 -1.07 -8.36
C SER A 64 -11.36 -0.92 -7.12
N LEU A 65 -10.65 0.19 -6.98
CA LEU A 65 -9.74 0.43 -5.85
C LEU A 65 -10.47 0.33 -4.48
N ILE A 66 -11.77 0.58 -4.46
CA ILE A 66 -12.60 0.48 -3.24
C ILE A 66 -13.04 -0.96 -2.92
N THR A 67 -13.05 -1.88 -3.89
CA THR A 67 -13.55 -3.25 -3.70
C THR A 67 -12.61 -4.06 -2.77
N PRO A 68 -13.12 -4.79 -1.77
CA PRO A 68 -12.31 -5.69 -0.95
C PRO A 68 -11.60 -6.76 -1.78
N LEU A 69 -10.40 -7.14 -1.35
CA LEU A 69 -9.71 -8.30 -1.92
C LEU A 69 -10.48 -9.58 -1.60
N GLU A 70 -10.51 -10.51 -2.55
CA GLU A 70 -11.09 -11.83 -2.36
C GLU A 70 -10.32 -12.61 -1.28
N THR A 71 -11.08 -13.25 -0.38
CA THR A 71 -10.55 -14.17 0.63
C THR A 71 -10.19 -15.52 0.02
N GLY A 72 -9.27 -16.26 0.63
CA GLY A 72 -8.86 -17.59 0.15
C GLY A 72 -7.97 -17.55 -1.09
N LYS A 73 -7.20 -16.47 -1.25
CA LYS A 73 -6.40 -16.19 -2.46
C LYS A 73 -4.98 -15.77 -2.12
N THR A 74 -4.07 -16.14 -3.02
CA THR A 74 -2.70 -15.62 -3.05
C THR A 74 -2.58 -14.62 -4.19
N PHE A 75 -2.06 -13.44 -3.86
CA PHE A 75 -1.77 -12.37 -4.81
C PHE A 75 -0.27 -12.10 -4.87
N THR A 76 0.28 -12.08 -6.09
CA THR A 76 1.68 -11.78 -6.34
C THR A 76 1.81 -10.40 -6.99
N ILE A 77 2.55 -9.50 -6.34
CA ILE A 77 2.97 -8.21 -6.89
C ILE A 77 4.10 -8.45 -7.91
N PRO A 78 3.93 -8.06 -9.18
CA PRO A 78 4.93 -8.25 -10.21
C PRO A 78 6.25 -7.53 -9.94
N LEU A 79 7.33 -8.07 -10.51
CA LEU A 79 8.69 -7.52 -10.44
C LEU A 79 8.76 -6.03 -10.77
N LYS A 80 8.01 -5.55 -11.77
CA LYS A 80 8.02 -4.14 -12.21
C LYS A 80 7.61 -3.13 -11.11
N TYR A 81 6.82 -3.56 -10.13
CA TYR A 81 6.48 -2.72 -8.97
C TYR A 81 7.53 -2.86 -7.87
N MET A 82 8.05 -4.06 -7.70
CA MET A 82 9.12 -4.34 -6.75
C MET A 82 10.38 -3.53 -7.05
N THR A 83 10.74 -3.31 -8.31
CA THR A 83 11.94 -2.54 -8.70
C THR A 83 11.98 -1.10 -8.19
N SER A 84 10.84 -0.51 -7.80
CA SER A 84 10.79 0.85 -7.22
C SER A 84 11.26 0.91 -5.77
N LEU A 85 11.25 -0.22 -5.06
CA LEU A 85 11.79 -0.34 -3.72
C LEU A 85 13.32 -0.38 -3.83
N ASN A 86 14.07 0.18 -2.91
CA ASN A 86 15.54 0.16 -2.92
C ASN A 86 16.09 -0.85 -1.91
N ASN A 87 15.47 -0.93 -0.74
CA ASN A 87 15.95 -1.67 0.41
C ASN A 87 15.19 -3.00 0.62
N ILE A 88 13.90 -3.04 0.35
CA ILE A 88 13.07 -4.25 0.44
C ILE A 88 13.29 -5.09 -0.82
N LYS A 89 13.69 -6.35 -0.64
CA LYS A 89 13.97 -7.31 -1.73
C LYS A 89 12.82 -8.27 -1.99
N ALA A 90 12.10 -8.63 -0.95
CA ALA A 90 10.88 -9.39 -1.03
C ALA A 90 10.01 -9.13 0.19
N PHE A 91 8.72 -9.42 0.07
CA PHE A 91 7.82 -9.47 1.20
C PHE A 91 6.76 -10.56 0.99
N LYS A 92 6.21 -11.04 2.09
CA LYS A 92 5.02 -11.88 2.12
C LYS A 92 4.19 -11.51 3.34
N LEU A 93 2.97 -11.07 3.09
CA LEU A 93 1.96 -10.75 4.08
C LEU A 93 0.91 -11.86 4.06
N VAL A 94 0.61 -12.42 5.23
CA VAL A 94 -0.45 -13.41 5.43
C VAL A 94 -1.46 -12.85 6.42
N LEU A 95 -2.71 -12.72 5.99
CA LEU A 95 -3.86 -12.35 6.81
C LEU A 95 -4.71 -13.61 7.02
N LYS A 96 -4.48 -14.33 8.13
CA LYS A 96 -5.03 -15.68 8.36
C LYS A 96 -6.54 -15.71 8.52
N ASP A 97 -7.10 -14.67 9.10
CA ASP A 97 -8.55 -14.48 9.27
C ASP A 97 -9.30 -14.35 7.93
N ARG A 98 -8.60 -13.88 6.90
CA ARG A 98 -9.13 -13.68 5.55
C ARG A 98 -8.65 -14.75 4.55
N ASP A 99 -7.85 -15.71 5.00
CA ASP A 99 -7.14 -16.69 4.16
C ASP A 99 -6.48 -15.99 2.93
N LEU A 100 -5.82 -14.87 3.20
CA LEU A 100 -5.31 -13.95 2.18
C LEU A 100 -3.79 -13.86 2.27
N VAL A 101 -3.12 -14.09 1.15
CA VAL A 101 -1.66 -13.95 1.02
C VAL A 101 -1.35 -12.89 -0.04
N ILE A 102 -0.49 -11.93 0.29
CA ILE A 102 0.02 -10.95 -0.66
C ILE A 102 1.54 -10.98 -0.60
N GLU A 103 2.20 -11.20 -1.72
CA GLU A 103 3.66 -11.39 -1.76
C GLU A 103 4.28 -10.72 -2.99
N GLY A 104 5.58 -10.46 -2.93
CA GLY A 104 6.32 -9.87 -4.03
C GLY A 104 7.82 -10.10 -3.87
N TYR A 105 8.49 -10.39 -4.98
CA TYR A 105 9.90 -10.81 -5.00
C TYR A 105 10.66 -10.09 -6.12
N LYS A 106 11.81 -9.48 -5.79
CA LYS A 106 12.75 -8.96 -6.81
C LYS A 106 13.64 -10.04 -7.39
N GLU A 107 13.99 -10.99 -6.55
CA GLU A 107 14.95 -12.05 -6.81
C GLU A 107 14.58 -13.24 -5.91
N GLN A 108 15.21 -14.38 -6.15
CA GLN A 108 15.05 -15.53 -5.27
C GLN A 108 15.68 -15.23 -3.91
N ILE A 109 14.88 -15.32 -2.85
CA ILE A 109 15.32 -15.03 -1.48
C ILE A 109 15.42 -16.31 -0.67
N HIS A 110 16.52 -16.46 0.05
CA HIS A 110 16.76 -17.60 0.95
C HIS A 110 16.44 -17.30 2.42
N VAL A 111 16.47 -16.02 2.82
CA VAL A 111 16.28 -15.59 4.22
C VAL A 111 15.34 -14.39 4.26
N MET A 112 14.30 -14.50 5.09
CA MET A 112 13.36 -13.42 5.38
C MET A 112 13.22 -13.28 6.90
N ILE A 113 13.11 -12.04 7.38
CA ILE A 113 12.72 -11.75 8.76
C ILE A 113 11.22 -11.98 8.86
N LYS A 114 10.79 -12.80 9.83
CA LYS A 114 9.39 -13.11 10.09
C LYS A 114 8.91 -12.46 11.39
N GLY A 115 7.77 -11.82 11.32
CA GLY A 115 7.02 -11.29 12.45
C GLY A 115 5.62 -11.85 12.45
N VAL A 116 5.10 -12.15 13.63
CA VAL A 116 3.74 -12.64 13.82
C VAL A 116 3.09 -11.82 14.91
N LEU A 117 1.94 -11.24 14.60
CA LEU A 117 1.10 -10.53 15.55
C LEU A 117 -0.35 -10.94 15.30
N ASN A 118 -0.99 -11.55 16.30
CA ASN A 118 -2.36 -12.04 16.21
C ASN A 118 -2.59 -12.97 14.99
N LYS A 119 -3.35 -12.52 14.00
CA LYS A 119 -3.68 -13.26 12.77
C LYS A 119 -2.89 -12.75 11.55
N VAL A 120 -1.94 -11.86 11.77
CA VAL A 120 -1.06 -11.29 10.75
C VAL A 120 0.32 -11.91 10.83
N GLU A 121 0.82 -12.40 9.71
CA GLU A 121 2.24 -12.72 9.54
C GLU A 121 2.84 -11.83 8.46
N LEU A 122 3.96 -11.18 8.78
CA LEU A 122 4.74 -10.42 7.83
C LEU A 122 6.11 -11.06 7.72
N GLU A 123 6.54 -11.34 6.51
CA GLU A 123 7.89 -11.78 6.18
C GLU A 123 8.50 -10.75 5.24
N MET A 124 9.74 -10.31 5.50
CA MET A 124 10.43 -9.35 4.65
C MET A 124 11.90 -9.69 4.47
N ALA A 125 12.41 -9.47 3.27
CA ALA A 125 13.83 -9.55 2.94
C ALA A 125 14.36 -8.15 2.68
N PHE A 126 15.53 -7.82 3.23
CA PHE A 126 16.16 -6.51 3.07
C PHE A 126 17.53 -6.64 2.41
N SER A 127 17.94 -5.64 1.65
CA SER A 127 19.24 -5.58 0.98
C SER A 127 20.40 -5.46 1.96
N LYS A 128 20.17 -4.73 3.06
CA LYS A 128 21.10 -4.53 4.18
C LYS A 128 20.28 -4.50 5.46
N LEU A 129 20.85 -5.03 6.54
CA LEU A 129 20.24 -4.95 7.87
C LEU A 129 20.67 -3.65 8.56
N SER A 130 19.83 -2.62 8.54
CA SER A 130 20.04 -1.40 9.33
C SER A 130 19.67 -1.64 10.80
N ASN A 131 20.26 -0.86 11.70
CA ASN A 131 19.95 -0.93 13.13
C ASN A 131 18.46 -0.66 13.43
N ASN A 132 17.78 0.04 12.54
CA ASN A 132 16.39 0.48 12.72
C ASN A 132 15.37 -0.52 12.16
N ILE A 133 15.81 -1.56 11.43
CA ILE A 133 14.88 -2.48 10.74
C ILE A 133 13.92 -3.14 11.71
N TYR A 134 14.42 -3.60 12.86
CA TYR A 134 13.58 -4.30 13.82
C TYR A 134 12.41 -3.43 14.30
N GLU A 135 12.69 -2.16 14.61
CA GLU A 135 11.68 -1.21 15.06
C GLU A 135 10.70 -0.87 13.93
N TRP A 136 11.20 -0.56 12.73
CA TRP A 136 10.38 -0.30 11.54
C TRP A 136 9.47 -1.47 11.18
N PHE A 137 10.01 -2.68 11.25
CA PHE A 137 9.28 -3.91 10.99
C PHE A 137 8.16 -4.13 12.02
N ASN A 138 8.42 -3.88 13.30
CA ASN A 138 7.41 -3.94 14.34
C ASN A 138 6.32 -2.88 14.18
N ILE A 139 6.68 -1.64 13.82
CA ILE A 139 5.72 -0.58 13.54
C ILE A 139 4.81 -0.97 12.36
N MET A 140 5.39 -1.48 11.27
CA MET A 140 4.64 -1.96 10.11
C MET A 140 3.69 -3.10 10.50
N LEU A 141 4.18 -4.11 11.22
CA LEU A 141 3.38 -5.24 11.66
C LEU A 141 2.18 -4.82 12.54
N LYS A 142 2.40 -3.91 13.50
CA LYS A 142 1.33 -3.33 14.32
C LYS A 142 0.31 -2.56 13.47
N SER A 143 0.78 -1.72 12.55
CA SER A 143 -0.08 -0.91 11.68
C SER A 143 -0.94 -1.79 10.76
N ILE A 144 -0.39 -2.90 10.26
CA ILE A 144 -1.13 -3.88 9.48
C ILE A 144 -2.20 -4.56 10.34
N ASP A 145 -1.87 -5.05 11.53
CA ASP A 145 -2.86 -5.74 12.39
C ASP A 145 -4.04 -4.85 12.76
N GLU A 146 -3.80 -3.56 12.98
CA GLU A 146 -4.85 -2.57 13.27
C GLU A 146 -5.74 -2.24 12.07
N THR A 147 -5.23 -2.40 10.85
CA THR A 147 -5.92 -1.96 9.62
C THR A 147 -6.27 -3.11 8.68
N LYS A 148 -6.04 -4.36 9.07
CA LYS A 148 -6.13 -5.57 8.23
C LYS A 148 -7.43 -5.74 7.44
N ASP A 149 -8.55 -5.24 7.95
CA ASP A 149 -9.83 -5.31 7.24
C ASP A 149 -9.92 -4.31 6.07
N LYS A 150 -9.16 -3.22 6.14
CA LYS A 150 -9.14 -2.09 5.20
C LYS A 150 -8.02 -2.16 4.16
N ILE A 151 -7.05 -3.06 4.34
CA ILE A 151 -5.88 -3.17 3.45
C ILE A 151 -6.30 -3.53 2.02
N LYS A 152 -5.74 -2.77 1.07
CA LYS A 152 -5.78 -3.05 -0.37
C LYS A 152 -4.35 -3.22 -0.88
N ILE A 153 -4.19 -3.75 -2.10
CA ILE A 153 -2.86 -3.97 -2.67
C ILE A 153 -2.14 -2.63 -2.89
N GLU A 154 -2.87 -1.62 -3.31
CA GLU A 154 -2.37 -0.29 -3.59
C GLU A 154 -1.96 0.47 -2.33
N THR A 155 -2.73 0.34 -1.24
CA THR A 155 -2.39 0.97 0.03
C THR A 155 -1.22 0.25 0.69
N LEU A 156 -1.17 -1.09 0.61
CA LEU A 156 -0.02 -1.88 1.03
C LEU A 156 1.24 -1.50 0.23
N TYR A 157 1.15 -1.42 -1.09
CA TYR A 157 2.28 -1.04 -1.93
C TYR A 157 2.79 0.36 -1.59
N LYS A 158 1.88 1.32 -1.38
CA LYS A 158 2.25 2.67 -0.93
C LYS A 158 2.95 2.67 0.43
N ALA A 159 2.43 1.87 1.38
CA ALA A 159 3.04 1.71 2.69
C ALA A 159 4.43 1.06 2.61
N LEU A 160 4.62 0.09 1.71
CA LEU A 160 5.94 -0.51 1.44
C LEU A 160 6.93 0.51 0.85
N GLN A 161 6.49 1.37 -0.09
CA GLN A 161 7.33 2.45 -0.63
C GLN A 161 7.71 3.48 0.45
N PHE A 162 6.77 3.80 1.33
CA PHE A 162 7.02 4.67 2.47
C PHE A 162 8.06 4.06 3.41
N LEU A 163 7.81 2.82 3.85
CA LEU A 163 8.72 2.08 4.73
C LEU A 163 10.12 1.99 4.11
N ASP A 164 10.23 1.52 2.86
CA ASP A 164 11.48 1.34 2.14
C ASP A 164 12.37 2.58 2.15
N TYR A 165 11.76 3.74 1.94
CA TYR A 165 12.43 5.03 1.96
C TYR A 165 12.96 5.39 3.36
N PHE A 166 12.16 5.13 4.39
CA PHE A 166 12.48 5.53 5.77
C PHE A 166 13.29 4.51 6.59
N LEU A 167 13.55 3.30 6.07
CA LEU A 167 14.27 2.23 6.80
C LEU A 167 15.63 2.62 7.40
N ASN A 168 16.30 3.63 6.83
CA ASN A 168 17.62 4.10 7.31
C ASN A 168 17.51 5.24 8.34
N TYR A 169 16.30 5.74 8.60
CA TYR A 169 16.05 6.79 9.59
C TYR A 169 15.53 6.17 10.88
N PRO A 170 15.87 6.73 12.05
CA PRO A 170 15.30 6.28 13.32
C PRO A 170 13.77 6.41 13.29
N PRO A 171 13.01 5.35 13.60
CA PRO A 171 11.58 5.45 13.69
C PRO A 171 11.18 6.22 14.96
N SER A 172 9.99 6.79 14.92
CA SER A 172 9.24 7.29 16.07
C SER A 172 7.92 6.55 16.15
N GLU A 173 7.36 6.42 17.36
CA GLU A 173 6.07 5.74 17.57
C GLU A 173 4.93 6.36 16.73
N SER A 174 5.00 7.65 16.42
CA SER A 174 4.03 8.33 15.54
C SER A 174 3.93 7.71 14.14
N TYR A 175 4.97 7.06 13.63
CA TYR A 175 4.90 6.44 12.30
C TYR A 175 3.96 5.24 12.23
N LYS A 176 3.56 4.68 13.37
CA LYS A 176 2.49 3.69 13.45
C LYS A 176 1.19 4.28 12.91
N ASP A 177 0.80 5.46 13.39
CA ASP A 177 -0.42 6.14 12.95
C ASP A 177 -0.32 6.54 11.47
N PHE A 178 0.88 6.89 11.00
CA PHE A 178 1.11 7.24 9.59
C PHE A 178 0.90 6.03 8.70
N LEU A 179 1.52 4.90 9.04
CA LEU A 179 1.38 3.68 8.26
C LEU A 179 -0.05 3.15 8.33
N ALA A 180 -0.72 3.22 9.49
CA ALA A 180 -2.13 2.88 9.61
C ALA A 180 -3.01 3.76 8.69
N LEU A 181 -2.75 5.06 8.65
CA LEU A 181 -3.47 5.98 7.78
C LEU A 181 -3.20 5.70 6.30
N ILE A 182 -1.95 5.39 5.91
CA ILE A 182 -1.62 4.99 4.53
C ILE A 182 -2.35 3.69 4.16
N LEU A 183 -2.29 2.66 5.01
CA LEU A 183 -2.89 1.35 4.78
C LEU A 183 -4.42 1.42 4.66
N SER A 184 -5.06 2.30 5.42
CA SER A 184 -6.51 2.51 5.41
C SER A 184 -6.98 3.63 4.46
N SER A 185 -6.07 4.29 3.75
CA SER A 185 -6.35 5.54 3.01
C SER A 185 -7.39 5.47 1.89
N MET A 186 -7.75 4.28 1.42
CA MET A 186 -8.85 4.09 0.47
C MET A 186 -10.23 4.06 1.14
N SER A 187 -10.27 3.85 2.46
CA SER A 187 -11.49 3.82 3.29
C SER A 187 -11.62 5.05 4.19
N VAL A 188 -10.69 6.01 4.07
CA VAL A 188 -10.66 7.22 4.90
C VAL A 188 -10.76 8.44 3.99
N THR A 189 -11.63 9.36 4.36
CA THR A 189 -11.73 10.72 3.82
C THR A 189 -11.73 11.71 4.97
N TYR A 190 -12.00 12.98 4.69
CA TYR A 190 -12.17 14.00 5.71
C TYR A 190 -13.20 15.04 5.28
N LYS A 191 -13.73 15.71 6.29
CA LYS A 191 -14.60 16.87 6.14
C LYS A 191 -13.89 18.11 6.71
N VAL A 192 -13.98 19.23 6.00
CA VAL A 192 -13.43 20.52 6.42
C VAL A 192 -14.52 21.32 7.15
N ASP A 193 -14.14 21.96 8.25
CA ASP A 193 -15.00 22.93 8.95
C ASP A 193 -14.71 24.35 8.43
N ASP A 194 -15.65 24.89 7.63
CA ASP A 194 -15.56 26.24 7.06
C ASP A 194 -15.38 27.35 8.11
N ARG A 195 -15.86 27.15 9.35
CA ARG A 195 -15.67 28.12 10.44
C ARG A 195 -14.25 28.06 10.94
N ALA A 196 -13.72 26.87 11.18
CA ALA A 196 -12.35 26.66 11.63
C ALA A 196 -11.33 27.16 10.59
N VAL A 197 -11.62 27.00 9.29
CA VAL A 197 -10.79 27.54 8.19
C VAL A 197 -10.60 29.05 8.30
N LYS A 198 -11.62 29.81 8.72
CA LYS A 198 -11.50 31.27 8.91
C LYS A 198 -10.48 31.63 9.99
N TYR A 199 -10.45 30.87 11.08
CA TYR A 199 -9.44 31.06 12.14
C TYR A 199 -8.06 30.56 11.71
N TYR A 200 -8.02 29.44 10.98
CA TYR A 200 -6.79 28.92 10.40
C TYR A 200 -6.11 29.95 9.49
N ALA A 201 -6.88 30.75 8.74
CA ALA A 201 -6.35 31.80 7.87
C ALA A 201 -5.45 32.81 8.62
N LEU A 202 -5.68 33.06 9.91
CA LEU A 202 -4.86 33.94 10.74
C LEU A 202 -3.45 33.38 11.02
N ILE A 203 -3.32 32.05 11.04
CA ILE A 203 -2.07 31.34 11.34
C ILE A 203 -1.50 30.59 10.14
N ARG A 204 -2.18 30.64 8.98
CA ARG A 204 -1.86 29.90 7.76
C ARG A 204 -0.40 30.04 7.36
N ASN A 205 0.11 31.27 7.33
CA ASN A 205 1.50 31.57 6.94
C ASN A 205 2.54 30.95 7.88
N ILE A 206 2.20 30.69 9.14
CA ILE A 206 3.10 30.05 10.10
C ILE A 206 3.09 28.54 9.88
N ILE A 207 1.91 27.95 9.74
CA ILE A 207 1.75 26.50 9.59
C ILE A 207 2.25 26.04 8.22
N GLU A 208 1.84 26.65 7.12
CA GLU A 208 2.24 26.21 5.77
C GLU A 208 3.74 26.41 5.51
N LYS A 209 4.42 27.31 6.24
CA LYS A 209 5.89 27.40 6.22
C LYS A 209 6.57 26.15 6.79
N MET A 210 5.90 25.43 7.70
CA MET A 210 6.40 24.16 8.25
C MET A 210 6.14 22.97 7.31
N TYR A 211 5.20 23.12 6.37
CA TYR A 211 4.76 22.07 5.44
C TYR A 211 4.72 22.62 4.00
N PRO A 212 5.88 22.93 3.40
CA PRO A 212 5.96 23.73 2.17
C PRO A 212 5.35 23.07 0.92
N HIS A 213 5.11 21.76 0.94
CA HIS A 213 4.49 21.00 -0.15
C HIS A 213 3.00 20.70 0.11
N SER A 214 2.43 21.27 1.17
CA SER A 214 1.04 21.07 1.58
C SER A 214 0.33 22.41 1.76
N SER A 215 -0.94 22.50 1.34
CA SER A 215 -1.72 23.74 1.48
C SER A 215 -3.17 23.46 1.82
N ILE A 216 -3.80 24.36 2.59
CA ILE A 216 -5.21 24.21 2.95
C ILE A 216 -6.12 24.25 1.72
N ASP A 217 -5.73 24.99 0.67
CA ASP A 217 -6.51 25.09 -0.57
C ASP A 217 -6.57 23.75 -1.32
N GLU A 218 -5.47 22.98 -1.33
CA GLU A 218 -5.45 21.60 -1.87
C GLU A 218 -6.37 20.69 -1.05
N ILE A 219 -6.32 20.79 0.28
CA ILE A 219 -7.16 20.00 1.19
C ILE A 219 -8.64 20.29 0.98
N ILE A 220 -9.04 21.57 0.91
CA ILE A 220 -10.44 21.96 0.63
C ILE A 220 -10.90 21.39 -0.72
N LYS A 221 -10.06 21.50 -1.77
CA LYS A 221 -10.40 21.01 -3.11
C LYS A 221 -10.58 19.49 -3.17
N MET A 222 -9.86 18.75 -2.32
CA MET A 222 -9.85 17.28 -2.32
C MET A 222 -10.80 16.67 -1.27
N GLN A 223 -11.57 17.50 -0.54
CA GLN A 223 -12.56 17.04 0.43
C GLN A 223 -13.50 15.99 -0.17
N GLY A 224 -13.84 14.97 0.64
CA GLY A 224 -14.76 13.89 0.27
C GLY A 224 -14.16 12.82 -0.64
N LYS A 225 -12.94 13.04 -1.15
CA LYS A 225 -12.20 11.99 -1.87
C LYS A 225 -11.47 11.07 -0.88
N PRO A 226 -11.22 9.80 -1.25
CA PRO A 226 -10.34 8.94 -0.47
C PRO A 226 -8.96 9.59 -0.33
N LEU A 227 -8.38 9.51 0.87
CA LEU A 227 -7.06 10.05 1.16
C LEU A 227 -5.98 9.46 0.23
N TYR A 228 -6.17 8.21 -0.21
CA TYR A 228 -5.31 7.57 -1.20
C TYR A 228 -5.18 8.39 -2.49
N GLU A 229 -6.26 9.02 -2.99
CA GLU A 229 -6.20 9.82 -4.22
C GLU A 229 -5.26 11.01 -4.10
N ILE A 230 -5.15 11.58 -2.91
CA ILE A 230 -4.29 12.72 -2.60
C ILE A 230 -2.82 12.26 -2.54
N MET A 231 -2.58 11.07 -2.00
CA MET A 231 -1.24 10.52 -1.78
C MET A 231 -0.66 9.78 -2.99
N ARG A 232 -1.50 9.28 -3.91
CA ARG A 232 -1.07 8.27 -4.91
C ARG A 232 0.15 8.70 -5.72
N TYR A 233 0.22 9.97 -6.11
CA TYR A 233 1.30 10.52 -6.95
C TYR A 233 2.42 11.22 -6.19
N LYS A 234 2.31 11.35 -4.87
CA LYS A 234 3.32 11.99 -4.02
C LYS A 234 4.43 10.97 -3.69
N ASP A 235 5.69 11.40 -3.64
CA ASP A 235 6.78 10.56 -3.15
C ASP A 235 6.70 10.36 -1.62
N SER A 236 7.54 9.50 -1.05
CA SER A 236 7.48 9.13 0.37
C SER A 236 7.69 10.32 1.34
N LEU A 237 8.53 11.30 1.00
CA LEU A 237 8.71 12.51 1.81
C LEU A 237 7.44 13.38 1.75
N SER A 238 6.93 13.61 0.55
CA SER A 238 5.72 14.39 0.34
C SER A 238 4.49 13.74 1.02
N VAL A 239 4.42 12.40 1.05
CA VAL A 239 3.37 11.67 1.79
C VAL A 239 3.52 11.87 3.30
N ARG A 240 4.74 11.77 3.84
CA ARG A 240 5.00 12.02 5.26
C ARG A 240 4.55 13.42 5.65
N GLU A 241 4.97 14.43 4.89
CA GLU A 241 4.63 15.83 5.15
C GLU A 241 3.11 16.07 5.08
N LEU A 242 2.43 15.52 4.06
CA LEU A 242 0.98 15.62 3.93
C LEU A 242 0.25 15.02 5.15
N ILE A 243 0.69 13.85 5.62
CA ILE A 243 0.08 13.22 6.80
C ILE A 243 0.31 14.06 8.06
N GLU A 244 1.53 14.55 8.28
CA GLU A 244 1.83 15.48 9.38
C GLU A 244 0.93 16.72 9.32
N TYR A 245 0.75 17.27 8.13
CA TYR A 245 -0.09 18.43 7.90
C TYR A 245 -1.56 18.13 8.20
N LEU A 246 -2.11 17.03 7.70
CA LEU A 246 -3.50 16.63 7.95
C LEU A 246 -3.76 16.37 9.44
N LEU A 247 -2.86 15.67 10.13
CA LEU A 247 -2.95 15.46 11.58
C LEU A 247 -2.86 16.79 12.35
N ALA A 248 -2.04 17.74 11.89
CA ALA A 248 -1.95 19.07 12.48
C ALA A 248 -3.24 19.89 12.27
N LEU A 249 -3.92 19.72 11.13
CA LEU A 249 -5.23 20.32 10.85
C LEU A 249 -6.32 19.68 11.71
N GLU A 250 -6.33 18.36 11.84
CA GLU A 250 -7.30 17.63 12.66
C GLU A 250 -7.19 18.01 14.14
N LYS A 251 -5.96 18.09 14.68
CA LYS A 251 -5.71 18.55 16.05
C LYS A 251 -6.24 19.96 16.32
N ARG A 252 -6.40 20.77 15.28
CA ARG A 252 -6.93 22.14 15.33
C ARG A 252 -8.40 22.21 14.93
N GLU A 253 -9.05 21.06 14.77
CA GLU A 253 -10.46 20.93 14.40
C GLU A 253 -10.79 21.59 13.05
N VAL A 254 -9.78 21.80 12.19
CA VAL A 254 -9.98 22.35 10.84
C VAL A 254 -10.54 21.28 9.92
N ILE A 255 -10.11 20.04 10.11
CA ILE A 255 -10.66 18.87 9.44
C ILE A 255 -11.06 17.83 10.47
N LYS A 256 -11.89 16.89 10.05
CA LYS A 256 -12.20 15.67 10.79
C LYS A 256 -12.10 14.48 9.84
N PHE A 257 -11.32 13.46 10.20
CA PHE A 257 -11.31 12.23 9.41
C PHE A 257 -12.65 11.49 9.53
N GLU A 258 -13.08 10.89 8.43
CA GLU A 258 -14.31 10.12 8.31
C GLU A 258 -14.03 8.82 7.57
N GLU A 259 -14.70 7.74 7.95
CA GLU A 259 -14.66 6.48 7.19
C GLU A 259 -15.65 6.54 6.03
N ILE A 260 -15.23 6.00 4.89
CA ILE A 260 -16.09 5.86 3.71
C ILE A 260 -16.93 4.60 3.91
N THR A 261 -18.22 4.77 4.19
CA THR A 261 -19.23 3.70 4.28
C THR A 261 -19.70 3.24 2.90
#